data_AF-A0A9E3DXA1-F1
#
_entry.id   AF-A0A9E3DXA1-F1
#
_cell.length_a   1.000
_cell.length_b   1.000
_cell.length_c   1.000
_cell.angle_alpha   90.00
_cell.angle_beta   90.00
_cell.angle_gamma   90.00
#
_symmetry.space_group_name_H-M   'P 1'
#
loop_
_entity.id
_entity.type
_entity.pdbx_description
1 polymer ?
#
loop_
_entity_poly.entity_id
_entity_poly.type
_entity_poly.pdbx_seq_one_letter_code
_entity_poly.pdbx_strand_id
1 'polypeptide(L)'
;MAAALVLNMDGREVTITHPDKVVFPAAGYSKADLVRYYLEVSSGALRGVVDRPMILKRFVKGLSEEAVFQKRAPEKRPHFVDVAELRYASGTSAKEAVINDAAGLAWVINLGCIDLNPHPVRADDLDHPDELRIDLDPVPGVPWRQIVEVAVVVREVLADHGLTGWPKTSGSRGFHIYARIAPRWSFRQVRLAAETVAREVERRAPALATSKWWKEEREGVFVDFNQNAKDRTMASAYSVRATPDARVSTPLFWDEVSDCRPGALTVATVPKRYDDLGDPWEGMDDAAGSLDLLLELAERLGPAEKPPRGAKKGTGRRQSRMPLIEVARTKTKGEAMAALDTWRQRHPAVAKLLEPADILIDGMRGPSSIWYRIRLNLQHIPPEQRPPQEDLIADYSPWTNYAGPQLPG
;
A
#
# COMPACT_ATOMS: atom_id res chain seq x y z
N MET A 1 -29.20 20.71 0.62
CA MET A 1 -28.19 19.99 1.44
C MET A 1 -28.93 19.41 2.62
N ALA A 2 -28.90 18.10 2.84
CA ALA A 2 -29.50 17.53 4.05
C ALA A 2 -28.88 18.14 5.30
N ALA A 3 -29.68 18.13 6.38
CA ALA A 3 -29.19 18.42 7.72
C ALA A 3 -28.04 17.47 8.08
N ALA A 4 -27.21 17.89 9.03
CA ALA A 4 -26.19 17.01 9.57
C ALA A 4 -26.85 15.77 10.21
N LEU A 5 -26.23 14.60 10.03
CA LEU A 5 -26.66 13.37 10.67
C LEU A 5 -25.92 13.23 12.00
N VAL A 6 -26.67 13.14 13.10
CA VAL A 6 -26.11 12.98 14.44
C VAL A 6 -26.23 11.51 14.84
N LEU A 7 -25.11 10.87 15.15
CA LEU A 7 -25.05 9.48 15.58
C LEU A 7 -24.64 9.41 17.04
N ASN A 8 -25.29 8.56 17.83
CA ASN A 8 -24.90 8.26 19.20
C ASN A 8 -24.36 6.83 19.26
N MET A 9 -23.11 6.68 19.68
CA MET A 9 -22.42 5.40 19.83
C MET A 9 -21.83 5.35 21.24
N ASP A 10 -22.35 4.48 22.09
CA ASP A 10 -21.90 4.31 23.48
C ASP A 10 -21.81 5.62 24.28
N GLY A 11 -22.80 6.50 24.11
CA GLY A 11 -22.86 7.80 24.79
C GLY A 11 -22.01 8.90 24.16
N ARG A 12 -21.34 8.62 23.03
CA ARG A 12 -20.57 9.60 22.25
C ARG A 12 -21.40 10.08 21.08
N GLU A 13 -21.64 11.39 21.03
CA GLU A 13 -22.30 12.03 19.90
C GLU A 13 -21.28 12.37 18.80
N VAL A 14 -21.57 11.95 17.57
CA VAL A 14 -20.75 12.24 16.38
C VAL A 14 -21.61 12.84 15.28
N THR A 15 -21.29 14.08 14.91
CA THR A 15 -21.99 14.81 13.85
C THR A 15 -21.36 14.56 12.49
N ILE A 16 -22.06 13.85 11.62
CA ILE A 16 -21.69 13.62 10.22
C ILE A 16 -22.17 14.80 9.38
N THR A 17 -21.22 15.54 8.82
CA THR A 17 -21.51 16.71 7.99
C THR A 17 -21.59 16.31 6.53
N HIS A 18 -22.50 16.91 5.77
CA HIS A 18 -22.73 16.60 4.35
C HIS A 18 -22.96 15.08 4.12
N PRO A 19 -23.91 14.45 4.83
CA PRO A 19 -24.13 13.00 4.77
C PRO A 19 -24.40 12.51 3.33
N ASP A 20 -25.16 13.27 2.55
CA ASP A 20 -25.52 12.93 1.16
C ASP A 20 -24.38 13.15 0.15
N LYS A 21 -23.22 13.66 0.58
CA LYS A 21 -22.11 13.89 -0.35
C LYS A 21 -21.71 12.56 -0.97
N VAL A 22 -21.87 12.45 -2.28
CA VAL A 22 -21.45 11.26 -3.05
C VAL A 22 -19.93 11.12 -2.95
N VAL A 23 -19.49 9.98 -2.41
CA VAL A 23 -18.07 9.61 -2.28
C VAL A 23 -17.65 8.73 -3.45
N PHE A 24 -18.50 7.79 -3.85
CA PHE A 24 -18.27 6.88 -4.98
C PHE A 24 -19.35 7.09 -6.06
N PRO A 25 -19.11 7.96 -7.06
CA PRO A 25 -20.12 8.25 -8.09
C PRO A 25 -20.54 7.03 -8.91
N ALA A 26 -19.60 6.15 -9.26
CA ALA A 26 -19.89 4.96 -10.07
C ALA A 26 -20.67 3.88 -9.28
N ALA A 27 -20.34 3.70 -8.00
CA ALA A 27 -21.04 2.75 -7.13
C ALA A 27 -22.29 3.33 -6.43
N GLY A 28 -22.49 4.65 -6.48
CA GLY A 28 -23.64 5.34 -5.91
C GLY A 28 -23.59 5.56 -4.39
N TYR A 29 -22.43 5.43 -3.74
CA TYR A 29 -22.32 5.56 -2.27
C TYR A 29 -22.04 6.99 -1.81
N SER A 30 -22.84 7.43 -0.84
CA SER A 30 -22.67 8.68 -0.10
C SER A 30 -21.70 8.53 1.08
N LYS A 31 -21.41 9.66 1.75
CA LYS A 31 -20.63 9.65 2.99
C LYS A 31 -21.38 8.90 4.10
N ALA A 32 -22.70 9.07 4.20
CA ALA A 32 -23.50 8.38 5.20
C ALA A 32 -23.47 6.85 5.00
N ASP A 33 -23.49 6.39 3.75
CA ASP A 33 -23.38 4.96 3.43
C ASP A 33 -22.02 4.41 3.85
N LEU A 34 -20.95 5.15 3.58
CA LEU A 34 -19.60 4.75 3.99
C LEU A 34 -19.46 4.69 5.53
N VAL A 35 -20.04 5.66 6.25
CA VAL A 35 -20.07 5.63 7.73
C VAL A 35 -20.83 4.38 8.20
N ARG A 36 -22.01 4.12 7.64
CA ARG A 36 -22.83 2.95 8.00
C ARG A 36 -22.08 1.64 7.79
N TYR A 37 -21.44 1.48 6.64
CA TYR A 37 -20.61 0.32 6.34
C TYR A 37 -19.57 0.05 7.44
N TYR A 38 -18.82 1.09 7.87
CA TYR A 38 -17.81 0.91 8.91
C TYR A 38 -18.41 0.61 10.28
N LEU A 39 -19.63 1.05 10.56
CA LEU A 39 -20.34 0.69 11.78
C LEU A 39 -20.80 -0.77 11.77
N GLU A 40 -21.30 -1.26 10.63
CA GLU A 40 -21.73 -2.65 10.44
C GLU A 40 -20.59 -3.66 10.61
N VAL A 41 -19.36 -3.30 10.20
CA VAL A 41 -18.15 -4.14 10.35
C VAL A 41 -17.22 -3.66 11.47
N SER A 42 -17.73 -2.84 12.40
CA SER A 42 -16.91 -2.07 13.35
C SER A 42 -15.99 -2.94 14.20
N SER A 43 -16.47 -4.06 14.73
CA SER A 43 -15.65 -4.95 15.57
C SER A 43 -14.42 -5.48 14.82
N GLY A 44 -14.58 -5.93 13.57
CA GLY A 44 -13.47 -6.38 12.73
C GLY A 44 -12.57 -5.24 12.25
N ALA A 45 -13.16 -4.09 11.88
CA ALA A 45 -12.39 -2.91 11.48
C ALA A 45 -11.52 -2.40 12.63
N LEU A 46 -12.06 -2.37 13.85
CA LEU A 46 -11.37 -1.95 15.07
C LEU A 46 -10.21 -2.88 15.42
N ARG A 47 -10.34 -4.20 15.25
CA ARG A 47 -9.22 -5.13 15.46
C ARG A 47 -7.96 -4.74 14.66
N GLY A 48 -8.16 -4.16 13.48
CA GLY A 48 -7.06 -3.69 12.63
C GLY A 48 -6.52 -2.29 12.97
N VAL A 49 -7.19 -1.48 13.80
CA VAL A 49 -6.81 -0.07 14.03
C VAL A 49 -6.75 0.39 15.50
N VAL A 50 -7.37 -0.36 16.42
CA VAL A 50 -7.46 -0.02 17.84
C VAL A 50 -6.08 0.21 18.44
N ASP A 51 -5.93 1.29 19.21
CA ASP A 51 -4.67 1.74 19.81
C ASP A 51 -3.55 2.06 18.82
N ARG A 52 -3.79 2.06 17.49
CA ARG A 52 -2.74 2.33 16.50
C ARG A 52 -2.79 3.78 16.05
N PRO A 53 -1.67 4.53 16.07
CA PRO A 53 -1.60 5.79 15.35
C PRO A 53 -1.78 5.54 13.85
N MET A 54 -2.52 6.42 13.18
CA MET A 54 -2.77 6.29 11.75
C MET A 54 -2.58 7.60 10.98
N ILE A 55 -2.13 7.45 9.73
CA ILE A 55 -2.09 8.53 8.75
C ILE A 55 -3.50 8.72 8.18
N LEU A 56 -4.01 9.95 8.22
CA LEU A 56 -5.31 10.29 7.65
C LEU A 56 -5.15 10.54 6.15
N LYS A 57 -5.66 9.64 5.31
CA LYS A 57 -5.66 9.80 3.85
C LYS A 57 -7.03 10.30 3.38
N ARG A 58 -7.10 11.60 3.12
CA ARG A 58 -8.38 12.33 2.99
C ARG A 58 -8.69 12.69 1.53
N PHE A 59 -9.87 12.30 1.07
CA PHE A 59 -10.41 12.57 -0.27
C PHE A 59 -11.37 13.75 -0.25
N VAL A 60 -10.88 14.90 0.23
CA VAL A 60 -11.73 16.08 0.47
C VAL A 60 -12.37 16.62 -0.82
N LYS A 61 -11.68 16.51 -1.96
CA LYS A 61 -12.15 16.93 -3.30
C LYS A 61 -12.80 15.81 -4.13
N GLY A 62 -12.96 14.61 -3.56
CA GLY A 62 -13.48 13.44 -4.28
C GLY A 62 -12.37 12.52 -4.81
N LEU A 63 -12.78 11.41 -5.43
CA LEU A 63 -11.90 10.32 -5.89
C LEU A 63 -11.08 10.63 -7.15
N SER A 64 -11.51 11.61 -7.95
CA SER A 64 -10.81 12.03 -9.17
C SER A 64 -9.57 12.88 -8.90
N GLU A 65 -9.41 13.35 -7.67
CA GLU A 65 -8.32 14.22 -7.23
C GLU A 65 -7.37 13.46 -6.29
N GLU A 66 -6.13 13.93 -6.21
CA GLU A 66 -5.15 13.37 -5.29
C GLU A 66 -5.58 13.51 -3.82
N ALA A 67 -5.35 12.45 -3.04
CA ALA A 67 -5.67 12.45 -1.61
C ALA A 67 -4.69 13.32 -0.82
N VAL A 68 -5.17 13.95 0.25
CA VAL A 68 -4.33 14.65 1.22
C VAL A 68 -3.89 13.66 2.29
N PHE A 69 -2.59 13.43 2.39
CA PHE A 69 -1.98 12.63 3.45
C PHE A 69 -1.66 13.52 4.66
N GLN A 70 -2.42 13.37 5.72
CA GLN A 70 -2.30 14.17 6.93
C GLN A 70 -1.85 13.28 8.09
N LYS A 71 -0.58 13.41 8.48
CA LYS A 71 -0.02 12.68 9.63
C LYS A 71 -0.47 13.28 10.96
N ARG A 72 -0.38 14.61 11.10
CA ARG A 72 -0.78 15.31 12.33
C ARG A 72 -2.31 15.34 12.46
N ALA A 73 -2.83 14.81 13.56
CA ALA A 73 -4.24 14.90 13.90
C ALA A 73 -4.71 16.36 13.93
N PRO A 74 -5.97 16.66 13.53
CA PRO A 74 -6.52 18.01 13.67
C PRO A 74 -6.44 18.52 15.12
N GLU A 75 -6.10 19.80 15.31
CA GLU A 75 -6.09 20.43 16.64
C GLU A 75 -7.49 20.41 17.26
N LYS A 76 -8.49 20.79 16.46
CA LYS A 76 -9.90 20.64 16.79
C LYS A 76 -10.35 19.22 16.46
N ARG A 77 -10.34 18.35 17.46
CA ARG A 77 -10.87 16.98 17.39
C ARG A 77 -11.73 16.69 18.62
N PRO A 78 -12.66 15.72 18.55
CA PRO A 78 -13.38 15.27 19.73
C PRO A 78 -12.42 14.80 20.82
N HIS A 79 -12.76 15.03 22.08
CA HIS A 79 -11.95 14.68 23.25
C HIS A 79 -11.64 13.17 23.33
N PHE A 80 -12.48 12.36 22.69
CA PHE A 80 -12.39 10.91 22.68
C PHE A 80 -11.47 10.34 21.60
N VAL A 81 -10.90 11.20 20.75
CA VAL A 81 -9.88 10.81 19.76
C VAL A 81 -8.50 11.13 20.33
N ASP A 82 -7.80 10.05 20.71
CA ASP A 82 -6.45 10.12 21.26
C ASP A 82 -5.41 10.42 20.17
N VAL A 83 -4.19 10.73 20.62
CA VAL A 83 -3.04 10.93 19.73
C VAL A 83 -1.79 10.28 20.30
N ALA A 84 -0.96 9.72 19.41
CA ALA A 84 0.37 9.24 19.75
C ALA A 84 1.43 10.02 18.95
N GLU A 85 2.55 10.39 19.60
CA GLU A 85 3.59 11.19 18.95
C GLU A 85 4.65 10.31 18.29
N LEU A 86 4.56 10.16 16.97
CA LEU A 86 5.55 9.42 16.20
C LEU A 86 6.75 10.31 15.86
N ARG A 87 7.97 9.81 16.10
CA ARG A 87 9.23 10.44 15.70
C ARG A 87 9.77 9.80 14.44
N TYR A 88 10.06 10.62 13.43
CA TYR A 88 10.53 10.17 12.12
C TYR A 88 12.05 10.22 12.02
N ALA A 89 12.61 9.46 11.08
CA ALA A 89 14.06 9.42 10.83
C ALA A 89 14.64 10.79 10.42
N SER A 90 13.81 11.70 9.92
CA SER A 90 14.16 13.10 9.61
C SER A 90 14.42 13.96 10.85
N GLY A 91 14.12 13.48 12.06
CA GLY A 91 14.18 14.25 13.31
C GLY A 91 12.91 15.05 13.63
N THR A 92 11.90 15.00 12.75
CA THR A 92 10.60 15.62 12.99
C THR A 92 9.65 14.67 13.75
N SER A 93 8.57 15.19 14.32
CA SER A 93 7.51 14.38 14.92
C SER A 93 6.10 14.85 14.52
N ALA A 94 5.11 13.97 14.64
CA ALA A 94 3.70 14.32 14.55
C ALA A 94 2.87 13.54 15.57
N LYS A 95 1.90 14.24 16.16
CA LYS A 95 0.84 13.62 16.97
C LYS A 95 -0.20 13.08 16.00
N GLU A 96 -0.14 11.79 15.73
CA GLU A 96 -1.06 11.10 14.81
C GLU A 96 -2.31 10.62 15.56
N ALA A 97 -3.45 10.54 14.86
CA ALA A 97 -4.71 10.16 15.49
C ALA A 97 -4.72 8.67 15.85
N VAL A 98 -5.28 8.34 17.01
CA VAL A 98 -5.47 6.98 17.49
C VAL A 98 -6.97 6.73 17.61
N ILE A 99 -7.46 5.66 16.97
CA ILE A 99 -8.89 5.35 16.85
C ILE A 99 -9.19 4.13 17.71
N ASN A 100 -10.01 4.30 18.75
CA ASN A 100 -10.22 3.25 19.76
C ASN A 100 -11.60 2.59 19.70
N ASP A 101 -12.56 3.20 18.98
CA ASP A 101 -13.95 2.76 18.99
C ASP A 101 -14.74 3.16 17.72
N ALA A 102 -16.00 2.74 17.66
CA ALA A 102 -16.90 3.02 16.55
C ALA A 102 -17.14 4.53 16.33
N ALA A 103 -17.17 5.32 17.41
CA ALA A 103 -17.28 6.78 17.31
C ALA A 103 -16.06 7.39 16.61
N GLY A 104 -14.85 6.91 16.93
CA GLY A 104 -13.62 7.28 16.24
C GLY A 104 -13.60 6.86 14.76
N LEU A 105 -14.14 5.69 14.42
CA LEU A 105 -14.34 5.27 13.03
C LEU A 105 -15.27 6.23 12.29
N ALA A 106 -16.46 6.50 12.83
CA ALA A 106 -17.40 7.45 12.22
C ALA A 106 -16.78 8.85 12.04
N TRP A 107 -16.00 9.31 13.03
CA TRP A 107 -15.28 10.57 12.96
C TRP A 107 -14.24 10.62 11.83
N VAL A 108 -13.40 9.59 11.69
CA VAL A 108 -12.34 9.58 10.67
C VAL A 108 -12.91 9.54 9.25
N ILE A 109 -14.01 8.83 9.05
CA ILE A 109 -14.74 8.82 7.77
C ILE A 109 -15.41 10.16 7.50
N ASN A 110 -15.97 10.82 8.53
CA ASN A 110 -16.54 12.15 8.38
C ASN A 110 -15.52 13.20 7.91
N LEU A 111 -14.25 13.07 8.33
CA LEU A 111 -13.13 13.89 7.87
C LEU A 111 -12.77 13.70 6.38
N GLY A 112 -13.38 12.71 5.72
CA GLY A 112 -13.16 12.37 4.32
C GLY A 112 -12.11 11.28 4.12
N CYS A 113 -11.74 10.52 5.14
CA CYS A 113 -10.96 9.30 4.93
C CYS A 113 -11.85 8.22 4.32
N ILE A 114 -11.28 7.44 3.40
CA ILE A 114 -11.96 6.29 2.79
C ILE A 114 -11.35 5.00 3.30
N ASP A 115 -10.02 4.90 3.29
CA ASP A 115 -9.26 3.79 3.88
C ASP A 115 -8.72 4.17 5.28
N LEU A 116 -8.45 3.15 6.09
CA LEU A 116 -7.79 3.29 7.39
C LEU A 116 -6.33 2.87 7.22
N ASN A 117 -5.37 3.68 7.69
CA ASN A 117 -3.94 3.49 7.41
C ASN A 117 -3.11 3.51 8.72
N PRO A 118 -3.24 2.49 9.59
CA PRO A 118 -2.50 2.39 10.84
C PRO A 118 -1.03 2.01 10.64
N HIS A 119 -0.17 2.49 11.53
CA HIS A 119 1.18 1.92 11.71
C HIS A 119 1.09 0.51 12.31
N PRO A 120 2.12 -0.35 12.14
CA PRO A 120 2.15 -1.70 12.72
C PRO A 120 2.53 -1.71 14.21
N VAL A 121 2.32 -0.60 14.91
CA VAL A 121 2.64 -0.39 16.34
C VAL A 121 1.40 0.10 17.09
N ARG A 122 1.39 -0.06 18.40
CA ARG A 122 0.38 0.49 19.30
C ARG A 122 0.89 1.77 19.97
N ALA A 123 -0.02 2.58 20.49
CA ALA A 123 0.28 3.92 20.99
C ALA A 123 1.14 3.93 22.26
N ASP A 124 1.15 2.83 23.00
CA ASP A 124 1.96 2.60 24.20
C ASP A 124 3.40 2.19 23.89
N ASP A 125 3.64 1.51 22.76
CA ASP A 125 4.98 1.19 22.24
C ASP A 125 5.10 1.46 20.74
N LEU A 126 5.69 2.61 20.41
CA LEU A 126 5.86 3.10 19.04
C LEU A 126 7.15 2.60 18.34
N ASP A 127 7.97 1.82 19.02
CA ASP A 127 9.27 1.37 18.49
C ASP A 127 9.31 -0.13 18.17
N HIS A 128 8.40 -0.92 18.75
CA HIS A 128 8.30 -2.36 18.52
C HIS A 128 6.99 -2.75 17.84
N PRO A 129 7.00 -3.05 16.52
CA PRO A 129 5.81 -3.53 15.85
C PRO A 129 5.30 -4.84 16.43
N ASP A 130 3.97 -4.98 16.50
CA ASP A 130 3.27 -6.22 16.83
C ASP A 130 2.70 -6.92 15.58
N GLU A 131 3.02 -6.43 14.38
CA GLU A 131 2.60 -7.01 13.11
C GLU A 131 3.79 -7.16 12.15
N LEU A 132 3.99 -8.38 11.64
CA LEU A 132 4.71 -8.61 10.39
C LEU A 132 3.70 -8.55 9.25
N ARG A 133 3.91 -7.66 8.28
CA ARG A 133 2.97 -7.47 7.15
C ARG A 133 3.62 -7.89 5.84
N ILE A 134 3.10 -8.91 5.19
CA ILE A 134 3.54 -9.35 3.85
C ILE A 134 2.60 -8.73 2.80
N ASP A 135 3.17 -7.97 1.87
CA ASP A 135 2.46 -7.33 0.76
C ASP A 135 2.84 -7.99 -0.56
N LEU A 136 1.84 -8.53 -1.25
CA LEU A 136 1.98 -9.15 -2.56
C LEU A 136 1.51 -8.16 -3.62
N ASP A 137 2.46 -7.45 -4.23
CA ASP A 137 2.22 -6.44 -5.27
C ASP A 137 2.50 -7.04 -6.65
N PRO A 138 1.47 -7.41 -7.43
CA PRO A 138 1.66 -7.93 -8.78
C PRO A 138 2.25 -6.87 -9.71
N VAL A 139 3.29 -7.23 -10.47
CA VAL A 139 3.68 -6.40 -11.63
C VAL A 139 2.51 -6.35 -12.63
N PRO A 140 2.37 -5.26 -13.42
CA PRO A 140 1.30 -5.17 -14.39
C PRO A 140 1.23 -6.40 -15.31
N GLY A 141 0.04 -6.96 -15.50
CA GLY A 141 -0.18 -8.15 -16.34
C GLY A 141 -0.28 -9.48 -15.58
N VAL A 142 0.16 -9.54 -14.33
CA VAL A 142 0.07 -10.76 -13.52
C VAL A 142 -1.39 -11.11 -13.20
N PRO A 143 -1.86 -12.33 -13.52
CA PRO A 143 -3.23 -12.76 -13.24
C PRO A 143 -3.44 -13.02 -11.74
N TRP A 144 -4.68 -12.84 -11.27
CA TRP A 144 -5.05 -13.05 -9.86
C TRP A 144 -4.65 -14.42 -9.31
N ARG A 145 -4.81 -15.48 -10.12
CA ARG A 145 -4.44 -16.85 -9.76
C ARG A 145 -2.97 -16.97 -9.33
N GLN A 146 -2.06 -16.28 -10.01
CA GLN A 146 -0.64 -16.29 -9.66
C GLN A 146 -0.39 -15.62 -8.29
N ILE A 147 -1.16 -14.57 -7.95
CA ILE A 147 -1.07 -13.91 -6.63
C ILE A 147 -1.51 -14.87 -5.52
N VAL A 148 -2.58 -15.63 -5.76
CA VAL A 148 -3.08 -16.68 -4.86
C VAL A 148 -2.05 -17.80 -4.68
N GLU A 149 -1.42 -18.27 -5.76
CA GLU A 149 -0.36 -19.28 -5.69
C GLU A 149 0.82 -18.81 -4.84
N VAL A 150 1.24 -17.54 -4.99
CA VAL A 150 2.28 -16.93 -4.15
C VAL A 150 1.81 -16.78 -2.69
N ALA A 151 0.55 -16.44 -2.45
CA ALA A 151 -0.02 -16.34 -1.11
C ALA A 151 0.03 -17.69 -0.35
N VAL A 152 -0.20 -18.81 -1.04
CA VAL A 152 -0.05 -20.16 -0.46
C VAL A 152 1.40 -20.42 -0.07
N VAL A 153 2.36 -20.08 -0.93
CA VAL A 153 3.79 -20.22 -0.61
C VAL A 153 4.18 -19.35 0.60
N VAL A 154 3.66 -18.13 0.71
CA VAL A 154 3.87 -17.28 1.90
C VAL A 154 3.33 -17.97 3.15
N ARG A 155 2.13 -18.56 3.09
CA ARG A 155 1.54 -19.30 4.23
C ARG A 155 2.47 -20.40 4.72
N GLU A 156 2.99 -21.21 3.80
CA GLU A 156 3.94 -22.30 4.11
C GLU A 156 5.22 -21.76 4.74
N VAL A 157 5.79 -20.70 4.16
CA VAL A 157 7.00 -20.06 4.71
C VAL A 157 6.76 -19.53 6.12
N LEU A 158 5.64 -18.86 6.38
CA LEU A 158 5.31 -18.39 7.72
C LEU A 158 5.14 -19.57 8.70
N ALA A 159 4.42 -20.62 8.29
CA ALA A 159 4.19 -21.81 9.11
C ALA A 159 5.49 -22.54 9.47
N ASP A 160 6.40 -22.72 8.51
CA ASP A 160 7.73 -23.34 8.72
C ASP A 160 8.58 -22.57 9.73
N HIS A 161 8.29 -21.29 9.95
CA HIS A 161 8.99 -20.41 10.89
C HIS A 161 8.13 -20.08 12.12
N GLY A 162 7.09 -20.86 12.41
CA GLY A 162 6.28 -20.73 13.62
C GLY A 162 5.37 -19.50 13.67
N LEU A 163 5.02 -18.94 12.51
CA LEU A 163 4.12 -17.80 12.38
C LEU A 163 2.79 -18.22 11.75
N THR A 164 1.68 -17.78 12.34
CA THR A 164 0.35 -17.93 11.73
C THR A 164 0.09 -16.77 10.79
N GLY A 165 -0.12 -17.07 9.51
CA GLY A 165 -0.51 -16.09 8.50
C GLY A 165 -2.03 -15.82 8.51
N TRP A 166 -2.41 -14.56 8.36
CA TRP A 166 -3.79 -14.07 8.34
C TRP A 166 -4.03 -13.34 7.02
N PRO A 167 -4.78 -13.93 6.06
CA PRO A 167 -4.87 -13.42 4.70
C PRO A 167 -5.98 -12.37 4.55
N LYS A 168 -5.76 -11.40 3.68
CA LYS A 168 -6.79 -10.47 3.21
C LYS A 168 -6.53 -10.03 1.77
N THR A 169 -7.60 -9.77 1.03
CA THR A 169 -7.44 -9.01 -0.22
C THR A 169 -6.95 -7.59 0.11
N SER A 170 -6.22 -6.95 -0.80
CA SER A 170 -5.89 -5.53 -0.61
C SER A 170 -7.08 -4.62 -0.88
N GLY A 171 -8.12 -5.09 -1.57
CA GLY A 171 -9.19 -4.25 -2.15
C GLY A 171 -8.72 -3.39 -3.34
N SER A 172 -7.51 -3.64 -3.86
CA SER A 172 -6.97 -3.03 -5.07
C SER A 172 -6.50 -4.11 -6.04
N ARG A 173 -5.19 -4.24 -6.30
CA ARG A 173 -4.62 -5.28 -7.19
C ARG A 173 -3.90 -6.40 -6.44
N GLY A 174 -3.33 -6.10 -5.28
CA GLY A 174 -2.50 -7.03 -4.51
C GLY A 174 -3.24 -7.82 -3.45
N PHE A 175 -2.48 -8.54 -2.63
CA PHE A 175 -2.93 -9.38 -1.54
C PHE A 175 -2.04 -9.15 -0.31
N HIS A 176 -2.60 -9.22 0.90
CA HIS A 176 -1.81 -9.06 2.11
C HIS A 176 -1.95 -10.27 3.02
N ILE A 177 -0.86 -10.63 3.70
CA ILE A 177 -0.85 -11.66 4.73
C ILE A 177 -0.16 -11.08 5.94
N TYR A 178 -0.86 -11.01 7.07
CA TYR A 178 -0.30 -10.51 8.33
C TYR A 178 0.10 -11.69 9.22
N ALA A 179 1.06 -11.46 10.11
CA ALA A 179 1.31 -12.34 11.25
C ALA A 179 1.43 -11.48 12.51
N ARG A 180 0.69 -11.85 13.56
CA ARG A 180 0.85 -11.25 14.89
C ARG A 180 2.19 -11.70 15.47
N ILE A 181 2.96 -10.76 16.01
CA ILE A 181 4.26 -11.02 16.63
C ILE A 181 4.33 -10.37 18.01
N ALA A 182 5.15 -10.91 18.90
CA ALA A 182 5.44 -10.23 20.16
C ALA A 182 6.09 -8.85 19.91
N PRO A 183 5.66 -7.76 20.57
CA PRO A 183 6.19 -6.41 20.36
C PRO A 183 7.55 -6.22 21.06
N ARG A 184 8.59 -6.93 20.59
CA ARG A 184 9.95 -6.86 21.14
C ARG A 184 11.04 -6.67 20.09
N TRP A 185 10.69 -6.65 18.82
CA TRP A 185 11.62 -6.43 17.72
C TRP A 185 11.49 -5.01 17.18
N SER A 186 12.62 -4.39 16.86
CA SER A 186 12.61 -3.08 16.20
C SER A 186 12.07 -3.18 14.77
N PHE A 187 11.60 -2.06 14.21
CA PHE A 187 11.26 -1.97 12.76
C PHE A 187 12.34 -2.52 11.83
N ARG A 188 13.63 -2.40 12.18
CA ARG A 188 14.73 -2.94 11.36
C ARG A 188 14.71 -4.46 11.33
N GLN A 189 14.48 -5.10 12.47
CA GLN A 189 14.38 -6.55 12.58
C GLN A 189 13.11 -7.07 11.91
N VAL A 190 11.96 -6.41 12.12
CA VAL A 190 10.70 -6.81 11.46
C VAL A 190 10.82 -6.70 9.93
N ARG A 191 11.42 -5.61 9.43
CA ARG A 191 11.71 -5.48 7.99
C ARG A 191 12.68 -6.54 7.48
N LEU A 192 13.72 -6.88 8.25
CA LEU A 192 14.66 -7.94 7.87
C LEU A 192 13.95 -9.31 7.81
N ALA A 193 13.06 -9.60 8.75
CA ALA A 193 12.24 -10.81 8.72
C ALA A 193 11.32 -10.83 7.48
N ALA A 194 10.67 -9.72 7.15
CA ALA A 194 9.87 -9.61 5.92
C ALA A 194 10.69 -9.81 4.64
N GLU A 195 11.90 -9.24 4.58
CA GLU A 195 12.85 -9.42 3.48
C GLU A 195 13.29 -10.88 3.37
N THR A 196 13.44 -11.56 4.50
CA THR A 196 13.77 -12.99 4.56
C THR A 196 12.62 -13.85 4.04
N VAL A 197 11.37 -13.56 4.43
CA VAL A 197 10.17 -14.19 3.85
C VAL A 197 10.14 -13.98 2.34
N ALA A 198 10.38 -12.76 1.86
CA ALA A 198 10.39 -12.45 0.43
C ALA A 198 11.42 -13.29 -0.36
N ARG A 199 12.65 -13.39 0.16
CA ARG A 199 13.72 -14.20 -0.45
C ARG A 199 13.41 -15.70 -0.42
N GLU A 200 12.83 -16.17 0.67
CA GLU A 200 12.41 -17.56 0.82
C GLU A 200 11.29 -17.93 -0.17
N VAL A 201 10.29 -17.06 -0.31
CA VAL A 201 9.19 -17.21 -1.26
C VAL A 201 9.71 -17.19 -2.71
N GLU A 202 10.59 -16.25 -3.06
CA GLU A 202 11.23 -16.21 -4.39
C GLU A 202 12.05 -17.49 -4.64
N ARG A 203 12.73 -18.05 -3.63
CA ARG A 203 13.45 -19.33 -3.79
C ARG A 203 12.51 -20.50 -4.06
N ARG A 204 11.36 -20.56 -3.38
CA ARG A 204 10.37 -21.65 -3.54
C ARG A 204 9.55 -21.52 -4.83
N ALA A 205 9.30 -20.30 -5.29
CA ALA A 205 8.48 -20.01 -6.47
C ALA A 205 9.14 -18.96 -7.38
N PRO A 206 10.33 -19.23 -7.95
CA PRO A 206 11.12 -18.23 -8.68
C PRO A 206 10.49 -17.76 -10.00
N ALA A 207 9.56 -18.54 -10.55
CA ALA A 207 8.79 -18.16 -11.73
C ALA A 207 7.56 -17.29 -11.39
N LEU A 208 7.15 -17.24 -10.12
CA LEU A 208 5.91 -16.59 -9.70
C LEU A 208 6.13 -15.34 -8.87
N ALA A 209 7.20 -15.30 -8.05
CA ALA A 209 7.46 -14.26 -7.09
C ALA A 209 8.88 -13.69 -7.22
N THR A 210 9.06 -12.44 -6.77
CA THR A 210 10.37 -11.80 -6.73
C THR A 210 10.57 -10.93 -5.49
N SER A 211 11.81 -10.88 -5.00
CA SER A 211 12.26 -9.96 -3.94
C SER A 211 13.20 -8.87 -4.48
N LYS A 212 13.34 -8.76 -5.80
CA LYS A 212 14.28 -7.84 -6.45
C LYS A 212 13.96 -6.37 -6.12
N TRP A 213 15.01 -5.65 -5.75
CA TRP A 213 14.92 -4.24 -5.35
C TRP A 213 14.41 -3.33 -6.48
N TRP A 214 14.96 -3.51 -7.69
CA TRP A 214 14.73 -2.62 -8.83
C TRP A 214 13.48 -3.02 -9.59
N LYS A 215 12.55 -2.06 -9.75
CA LYS A 215 11.28 -2.30 -10.45
C LYS A 215 11.48 -2.88 -11.86
N GLU A 216 12.47 -2.37 -12.60
CA GLU A 216 12.80 -2.86 -13.93
C GLU A 216 13.26 -4.32 -13.99
N GLU A 217 13.67 -4.92 -12.88
CA GLU A 217 14.14 -6.32 -12.84
C GLU A 217 13.05 -7.28 -12.33
N ARG A 218 11.88 -6.75 -11.94
CA ARG A 218 10.79 -7.53 -11.34
C ARG A 218 9.93 -8.18 -12.40
N GLU A 219 9.66 -9.45 -12.18
CA GLU A 219 8.68 -10.25 -12.92
C GLU A 219 7.79 -10.98 -11.90
N GLY A 220 6.54 -11.23 -12.25
CA GLY A 220 5.59 -11.88 -11.35
C GLY A 220 5.15 -11.02 -10.14
N VAL A 221 5.01 -11.63 -8.98
CA VAL A 221 4.50 -10.99 -7.77
C VAL A 221 5.67 -10.47 -6.93
N PHE A 222 5.76 -9.16 -6.74
CA PHE A 222 6.74 -8.58 -5.85
C PHE A 222 6.29 -8.75 -4.39
N VAL A 223 7.11 -9.40 -3.57
CA VAL A 223 6.88 -9.50 -2.12
C VAL A 223 7.50 -8.26 -1.46
N ASP A 224 6.69 -7.20 -1.25
CA ASP A 224 7.17 -5.89 -0.80
C ASP A 224 7.47 -5.84 0.69
N PHE A 225 8.69 -6.25 1.05
CA PHE A 225 9.20 -6.16 2.41
C PHE A 225 9.35 -4.72 2.94
N ASN A 226 9.37 -3.69 2.08
CA ASN A 226 9.56 -2.31 2.55
C ASN A 226 8.33 -1.73 3.24
N GLN A 227 7.17 -2.38 3.14
CA GLN A 227 5.98 -1.99 3.91
C GLN A 227 6.17 -2.10 5.43
N ASN A 228 7.16 -2.88 5.88
CA ASN A 228 7.54 -3.01 7.29
C ASN A 228 8.56 -1.97 7.76
N ALA A 229 8.95 -1.01 6.91
CA ALA A 229 9.78 0.11 7.34
C ALA A 229 8.99 1.07 8.24
N LYS A 230 9.67 1.74 9.17
CA LYS A 230 9.05 2.81 9.99
C LYS A 230 8.47 3.88 9.05
N ASP A 231 7.33 4.46 9.44
CA ASP A 231 6.58 5.46 8.65
C ASP A 231 5.95 4.93 7.36
N ARG A 232 5.77 3.59 7.24
CA ARG A 232 4.94 2.97 6.21
C ARG A 232 3.66 2.44 6.83
N THR A 233 2.53 2.83 6.23
CA THR A 233 1.21 2.38 6.61
C THR A 233 0.59 1.58 5.47
N MET A 234 -0.25 0.61 5.83
CA MET A 234 -0.99 -0.22 4.90
C MET A 234 -2.48 -0.06 5.18
N ALA A 235 -3.32 -0.22 4.15
CA ALA A 235 -4.76 -0.22 4.34
C ALA A 235 -5.17 -1.36 5.29
N SER A 236 -5.92 -1.02 6.34
CA SER A 236 -6.32 -1.97 7.38
C SER A 236 -7.30 -3.03 6.88
N ALA A 237 -7.56 -4.05 7.71
CA ALA A 237 -8.71 -4.93 7.54
C ALA A 237 -10.01 -4.10 7.45
N TYR A 238 -10.95 -4.57 6.62
CA TYR A 238 -12.24 -3.93 6.32
C TYR A 238 -12.17 -2.51 5.74
N SER A 239 -10.97 -2.00 5.41
CA SER A 239 -10.84 -0.69 4.79
C SER A 239 -11.42 -0.67 3.38
N VAL A 240 -12.39 0.22 3.15
CA VAL A 240 -12.85 0.56 1.80
C VAL A 240 -11.69 1.22 1.05
N ARG A 241 -11.53 0.88 -0.22
CA ARG A 241 -10.49 1.42 -1.10
C ARG A 241 -11.09 2.41 -2.06
N ALA A 242 -10.31 3.45 -2.38
CA ALA A 242 -10.61 4.48 -3.38
C ALA A 242 -10.59 3.93 -4.82
N THR A 243 -11.45 2.95 -5.08
CA THR A 243 -11.69 2.29 -6.36
C THR A 243 -13.10 2.64 -6.83
N PRO A 244 -13.37 2.70 -8.15
CA PRO A 244 -14.69 3.10 -8.65
C PRO A 244 -15.85 2.26 -8.11
N ASP A 245 -15.58 0.98 -7.83
CA ASP A 245 -16.51 -0.03 -7.34
C ASP A 245 -16.54 -0.17 -5.81
N ALA A 246 -15.88 0.73 -5.07
CA ALA A 246 -15.85 0.74 -3.60
C ALA A 246 -15.44 -0.62 -2.99
N ARG A 247 -14.40 -1.24 -3.55
CA ARG A 247 -13.85 -2.51 -3.03
C ARG A 247 -13.29 -2.37 -1.62
N VAL A 248 -13.23 -3.49 -0.92
CA VAL A 248 -12.81 -3.57 0.48
C VAL A 248 -11.56 -4.44 0.61
N SER A 249 -10.60 -3.99 1.43
CA SER A 249 -9.49 -4.81 1.94
C SER A 249 -10.03 -5.82 2.94
N THR A 250 -10.40 -7.01 2.47
CA THR A 250 -11.29 -7.92 3.23
C THR A 250 -10.52 -9.12 3.77
N PRO A 251 -10.51 -9.34 5.10
CA PRO A 251 -10.04 -10.58 5.72
C PRO A 251 -10.70 -11.83 5.15
N LEU A 252 -9.93 -12.91 5.05
CA LEU A 252 -10.37 -14.18 4.51
C LEU A 252 -9.98 -15.33 5.45
N PHE A 253 -10.77 -16.41 5.42
CA PHE A 253 -10.31 -17.72 5.84
C PHE A 253 -9.37 -18.30 4.78
N TRP A 254 -8.47 -19.20 5.16
CA TRP A 254 -7.48 -19.76 4.22
C TRP A 254 -8.10 -20.67 3.15
N ASP A 255 -9.17 -21.38 3.48
CA ASP A 255 -9.87 -22.31 2.58
C ASP A 255 -10.55 -21.61 1.40
N GLU A 256 -11.00 -20.37 1.57
CA GLU A 256 -11.62 -19.57 0.50
C GLU A 256 -10.64 -18.72 -0.33
N VAL A 257 -9.35 -18.66 0.03
CA VAL A 257 -8.37 -17.83 -0.69
C VAL A 257 -8.28 -18.22 -2.17
N SER A 258 -8.36 -19.52 -2.47
CA SER A 258 -8.23 -20.04 -3.83
C SER A 258 -9.37 -19.61 -4.77
N ASP A 259 -10.58 -19.51 -4.24
CA ASP A 259 -11.79 -19.14 -4.99
C ASP A 259 -12.15 -17.65 -4.86
N CYS A 260 -11.37 -16.89 -4.08
CA CYS A 260 -11.63 -15.49 -3.80
C CYS A 260 -11.65 -14.66 -5.09
N ARG A 261 -12.71 -13.85 -5.24
CA ARG A 261 -12.83 -12.84 -6.30
C ARG A 261 -12.82 -11.45 -5.69
N PRO A 262 -11.70 -10.69 -5.73
CA PRO A 262 -11.60 -9.38 -5.08
C PRO A 262 -12.66 -8.37 -5.55
N GLY A 263 -13.07 -8.46 -6.82
CA GLY A 263 -14.15 -7.63 -7.38
C GLY A 263 -15.51 -7.84 -6.72
N ALA A 264 -15.73 -8.97 -6.05
CA ALA A 264 -16.97 -9.29 -5.35
C ALA A 264 -16.99 -8.78 -3.90
N LEU A 265 -15.88 -8.23 -3.39
CA LEU A 265 -15.74 -7.79 -2.00
C LEU A 265 -15.82 -6.26 -1.97
N THR A 266 -17.04 -5.74 -1.82
CA THR A 266 -17.33 -4.31 -1.88
C THR A 266 -18.12 -3.86 -0.65
N VAL A 267 -18.30 -2.55 -0.50
CA VAL A 267 -19.21 -1.96 0.50
C VAL A 267 -20.60 -2.61 0.48
N ALA A 268 -21.07 -3.10 -0.66
CA ALA A 268 -22.39 -3.74 -0.78
C ALA A 268 -22.45 -5.16 -0.19
N THR A 269 -21.37 -5.92 -0.32
CA THR A 269 -21.38 -7.37 -0.08
C THR A 269 -20.71 -7.78 1.22
N VAL A 270 -19.72 -7.00 1.68
CA VAL A 270 -18.93 -7.34 2.87
C VAL A 270 -19.74 -7.30 4.17
N PRO A 271 -20.69 -6.37 4.42
CA PRO A 271 -21.47 -6.39 5.65
C PRO A 271 -22.26 -7.68 5.85
N LYS A 272 -22.99 -8.14 4.83
CA LYS A 272 -23.71 -9.41 4.89
C LYS A 272 -22.76 -10.59 5.15
N ARG A 273 -21.62 -10.61 4.46
CA ARG A 273 -20.62 -11.64 4.65
C ARG A 273 -20.06 -11.66 6.08
N TYR A 274 -19.82 -10.48 6.66
CA TYR A 274 -19.33 -10.35 8.04
C TYR A 274 -20.38 -10.86 9.05
N ASP A 275 -21.65 -10.55 8.84
CA ASP A 275 -22.76 -11.06 9.65
C ASP A 275 -22.90 -12.59 9.54
N ASP A 276 -22.81 -13.14 8.32
CA ASP A 276 -22.98 -14.57 8.07
C ASP A 276 -21.79 -15.43 8.59
N LEU A 277 -20.56 -14.92 8.49
CA LEU A 277 -19.33 -15.71 8.72
C LEU A 277 -18.52 -15.29 9.94
N GLY A 278 -18.79 -14.12 10.52
CA GLY A 278 -17.93 -13.50 11.52
C GLY A 278 -16.64 -12.91 10.93
N ASP A 279 -15.67 -12.65 11.80
CA ASP A 279 -14.36 -12.09 11.44
C ASP A 279 -13.32 -13.21 11.25
N PRO A 280 -12.81 -13.46 10.02
CA PRO A 280 -11.77 -14.47 9.81
C PRO A 280 -10.47 -14.20 10.58
N TRP A 281 -10.28 -12.98 11.10
CA TRP A 281 -9.11 -12.58 11.87
C TRP A 281 -9.36 -12.52 13.39
N GLU A 282 -10.50 -13.02 13.87
CA GLU A 282 -10.88 -12.93 15.29
C GLU A 282 -9.78 -13.43 16.25
N GLY A 283 -9.16 -14.57 15.94
CA GLY A 283 -8.10 -15.19 16.75
C GLY A 283 -6.68 -14.68 16.48
N MET A 284 -6.49 -13.59 15.73
CA MET A 284 -5.16 -13.11 15.35
C MET A 284 -4.29 -12.73 16.54
N ASP A 285 -4.89 -12.11 17.56
CA ASP A 285 -4.17 -11.66 18.76
C ASP A 285 -3.75 -12.81 19.68
N ASP A 286 -4.42 -13.96 19.60
CA ASP A 286 -4.10 -15.17 20.36
C ASP A 286 -2.95 -15.98 19.74
N ALA A 287 -2.53 -15.64 18.52
CA ALA A 287 -1.54 -16.38 17.74
C ALA A 287 -0.21 -15.61 17.56
N ALA A 288 0.20 -14.85 18.58
CA ALA A 288 1.45 -14.10 18.55
C ALA A 288 2.66 -15.03 18.45
N GLY A 289 3.38 -14.97 17.32
CA GLY A 289 4.56 -15.80 17.08
C GLY A 289 5.89 -15.06 17.28
N SER A 290 6.99 -15.78 17.03
CA SER A 290 8.36 -15.25 17.16
C SER A 290 9.04 -15.02 15.82
N LEU A 291 9.80 -13.93 15.68
CA LEU A 291 10.63 -13.67 14.50
C LEU A 291 12.00 -14.37 14.54
N ASP A 292 12.35 -15.04 15.64
CA ASP A 292 13.71 -15.57 15.86
C ASP A 292 14.16 -16.50 14.73
N LEU A 293 13.31 -17.46 14.29
CA LEU A 293 13.66 -18.38 13.20
C LEU A 293 13.88 -17.68 11.85
N LEU A 294 13.11 -16.62 11.56
CA LEU A 294 13.31 -15.81 10.35
C LEU A 294 14.59 -15.00 10.44
N LEU A 295 14.94 -14.47 11.62
CA LEU A 295 16.18 -13.72 11.82
C LEU A 295 17.41 -14.64 11.74
N GLU A 296 17.34 -15.85 12.27
CA GLU A 296 18.38 -16.87 12.09
C GLU A 296 18.54 -17.26 10.61
N LEU A 297 17.44 -17.39 9.87
CA LEU A 297 17.50 -17.62 8.43
C LEU A 297 18.15 -16.42 7.72
N ALA A 298 17.82 -15.20 8.12
CA ALA A 298 18.44 -14.00 7.57
C ALA A 298 19.97 -14.00 7.74
N GLU A 299 20.45 -14.40 8.92
CA GLU A 299 21.88 -14.55 9.20
C GLU A 299 22.53 -15.59 8.29
N ARG A 300 21.91 -16.77 8.12
CA ARG A 300 22.41 -17.83 7.22
C ARG A 300 22.44 -17.40 5.75
N LEU A 301 21.42 -16.68 5.31
CA LEU A 301 21.30 -16.19 3.93
C LEU A 301 22.25 -15.02 3.63
N GLY A 302 22.85 -14.42 4.66
CA GLY A 302 23.67 -13.21 4.54
C GLY A 302 22.88 -11.99 4.06
N PRO A 303 23.55 -10.83 3.93
CA PRO A 303 22.91 -9.62 3.43
C PRO A 303 22.41 -9.83 2.00
N ALA A 304 21.21 -9.32 1.69
CA ALA A 304 20.80 -9.22 0.30
C ALA A 304 21.81 -8.41 -0.51
N GLU A 305 21.90 -8.67 -1.82
CA GLU A 305 22.73 -7.86 -2.71
C GLU A 305 22.35 -6.38 -2.55
N LYS A 306 23.23 -5.61 -1.91
CA LYS A 306 22.98 -4.19 -1.68
C LYS A 306 22.97 -3.50 -3.05
N PRO A 307 22.08 -2.52 -3.27
CA PRO A 307 22.28 -1.59 -4.37
C PRO A 307 23.67 -0.96 -4.17
N PRO A 308 24.51 -0.85 -5.23
CA PRO A 308 25.85 -0.29 -5.08
C PRO A 308 25.73 1.09 -4.43
N ARG A 309 26.43 1.28 -3.30
CA ARG A 309 26.55 2.61 -2.70
C ARG A 309 27.31 3.46 -3.69
N GLY A 310 26.62 4.46 -4.25
CA GLY A 310 27.21 5.46 -5.13
C GLY A 310 28.50 5.99 -4.50
N ALA A 311 29.59 5.88 -5.24
CA ALA A 311 30.86 6.46 -4.86
C ALA A 311 30.66 7.94 -4.55
N LYS A 312 31.20 8.40 -3.43
CA LYS A 312 31.39 9.82 -3.18
C LYS A 312 32.19 10.39 -4.37
N LYS A 313 31.60 11.41 -5.02
CA LYS A 313 32.11 12.25 -6.12
C LYS A 313 32.07 11.61 -7.53
N GLY A 314 31.17 12.14 -8.36
CA GLY A 314 31.10 11.94 -9.82
C GLY A 314 29.82 11.22 -10.26
N THR A 315 28.78 11.97 -10.67
CA THR A 315 27.56 11.61 -11.46
C THR A 315 26.92 10.21 -11.33
N GLY A 316 27.23 9.46 -10.27
CA GLY A 316 27.06 8.01 -10.14
C GLY A 316 25.64 7.52 -10.01
N ARG A 317 24.86 7.58 -11.09
CA ARG A 317 23.67 6.77 -11.29
C ARG A 317 24.10 5.39 -11.76
N ARG A 318 23.64 4.34 -11.07
CA ARG A 318 23.74 2.95 -11.52
C ARG A 318 23.24 2.85 -12.95
N GLN A 319 24.04 2.28 -13.85
CA GLN A 319 23.53 1.84 -15.14
C GLN A 319 22.67 0.61 -14.92
N SER A 320 21.41 0.69 -15.34
CA SER A 320 20.49 -0.45 -15.35
C SER A 320 21.10 -1.59 -16.18
N ARG A 321 20.96 -2.84 -15.71
CA ARG A 321 21.29 -4.02 -16.52
C ARG A 321 20.23 -4.30 -17.59
N MET A 322 19.05 -3.70 -17.43
CA MET A 322 17.92 -3.81 -18.36
C MET A 322 18.03 -2.77 -19.48
N PRO A 323 17.59 -3.09 -20.72
CA PRO A 323 17.60 -2.16 -21.86
C PRO A 323 16.49 -1.11 -21.71
N LEU A 324 16.72 -0.13 -20.85
CA LEU A 324 15.75 0.92 -20.54
C LEU A 324 15.88 2.13 -21.46
N ILE A 325 14.74 2.66 -21.90
CA ILE A 325 14.61 4.00 -22.47
C ILE A 325 13.67 4.85 -21.63
N GLU A 326 13.88 6.16 -21.58
CA GLU A 326 12.99 7.13 -20.95
C GLU A 326 12.14 7.81 -22.03
N VAL A 327 10.82 7.85 -21.84
CA VAL A 327 9.89 8.39 -22.84
C VAL A 327 9.48 9.83 -22.51
N ALA A 328 9.22 10.12 -21.23
CA ALA A 328 8.81 11.44 -20.80
C ALA A 328 8.95 11.65 -19.28
N ARG A 329 9.03 12.93 -18.91
CA ARG A 329 8.82 13.48 -17.57
C ARG A 329 7.66 14.46 -17.63
N THR A 330 6.68 14.31 -16.75
CA THR A 330 5.44 15.11 -16.79
C THR A 330 5.00 15.52 -15.39
N LYS A 331 4.12 16.52 -15.31
CA LYS A 331 3.59 16.99 -14.04
C LYS A 331 2.51 16.05 -13.52
N THR A 332 1.69 15.52 -14.42
CA THR A 332 0.58 14.64 -14.08
C THR A 332 0.73 13.24 -14.69
N LYS A 333 0.08 12.25 -14.09
CA LYS A 333 0.05 10.88 -14.62
C LYS A 333 -0.68 10.81 -15.97
N GLY A 334 -1.73 11.62 -16.16
CA GLY A 334 -2.45 11.70 -17.43
C GLY A 334 -1.57 12.16 -18.58
N GLU A 335 -0.74 13.19 -18.36
CA GLU A 335 0.26 13.63 -19.34
C GLU A 335 1.29 12.52 -19.64
N ALA A 336 1.73 11.76 -18.62
CA ALA A 336 2.67 10.65 -18.84
C ALA A 336 2.06 9.56 -19.74
N MET A 337 0.77 9.25 -19.55
CA MET A 337 0.04 8.31 -20.40
C MET A 337 -0.14 8.83 -21.83
N ALA A 338 -0.47 10.10 -22.01
CA ALA A 338 -0.57 10.71 -23.34
C ALA A 338 0.79 10.70 -24.08
N ALA A 339 1.89 10.91 -23.36
CA ALA A 339 3.24 10.80 -23.91
C ALA A 339 3.56 9.35 -24.32
N LEU A 340 3.17 8.35 -23.52
CA LEU A 340 3.28 6.94 -23.89
C LEU A 340 2.54 6.63 -25.20
N ASP A 341 1.30 7.10 -25.33
CA ASP A 341 0.50 6.83 -26.52
C ASP A 341 1.09 7.51 -27.76
N THR A 342 1.64 8.72 -27.61
CA THR A 342 2.43 9.38 -28.66
C THR A 342 3.65 8.54 -29.06
N TRP A 343 4.40 7.99 -28.09
CA TRP A 343 5.53 7.10 -28.38
C TRP A 343 5.10 5.84 -29.11
N ARG A 344 4.00 5.21 -28.71
CA ARG A 344 3.45 4.01 -29.36
C ARG A 344 3.06 4.25 -30.81
N GLN A 345 2.55 5.43 -31.13
CA GLN A 345 2.24 5.83 -32.50
C GLN A 345 3.50 5.99 -33.36
N ARG A 346 4.61 6.46 -32.78
CA ARG A 346 5.92 6.55 -33.48
C ARG A 346 6.57 5.18 -33.69
N HIS A 347 6.37 4.26 -32.75
CA HIS A 347 7.00 2.93 -32.74
C HIS A 347 5.99 1.78 -32.77
N PRO A 348 5.11 1.68 -33.79
CA PRO A 348 3.96 0.78 -33.77
C PRO A 348 4.35 -0.71 -33.80
N ALA A 349 5.50 -1.07 -34.37
CA ALA A 349 6.00 -2.45 -34.36
C ALA A 349 6.48 -2.87 -32.97
N VAL A 350 7.29 -2.02 -32.34
CA VAL A 350 7.83 -2.25 -30.98
C VAL A 350 6.71 -2.22 -29.94
N ALA A 351 5.78 -1.27 -30.07
CA ALA A 351 4.66 -1.11 -29.15
C ALA A 351 3.76 -2.36 -29.04
N LYS A 352 3.66 -3.16 -30.10
CA LYS A 352 2.89 -4.42 -30.11
C LYS A 352 3.57 -5.55 -29.34
N LEU A 353 4.88 -5.46 -29.14
CA LEU A 353 5.69 -6.45 -28.46
C LEU A 353 5.93 -6.10 -26.98
N LEU A 354 5.58 -4.88 -26.56
CA LEU A 354 5.69 -4.48 -25.16
C LEU A 354 4.66 -5.21 -24.30
N GLU A 355 5.12 -5.81 -23.22
CA GLU A 355 4.25 -6.33 -22.18
C GLU A 355 3.86 -5.23 -21.19
N PRO A 356 2.74 -5.35 -20.46
CA PRO A 356 2.37 -4.37 -19.44
C PRO A 356 3.46 -4.13 -18.39
N ALA A 357 4.23 -5.17 -18.03
CA ALA A 357 5.34 -5.09 -17.07
C ALA A 357 6.51 -4.23 -17.57
N ASP A 358 6.66 -4.07 -18.90
CA ASP A 358 7.72 -3.26 -19.50
C ASP A 358 7.48 -1.76 -19.33
N ILE A 359 6.26 -1.35 -19.01
CA ILE A 359 5.85 0.05 -18.93
C ILE A 359 6.00 0.55 -17.50
N LEU A 360 7.10 1.24 -17.24
CA LEU A 360 7.44 1.73 -15.91
C LEU A 360 7.00 3.18 -15.73
N ILE A 361 5.91 3.39 -15.00
CA ILE A 361 5.41 4.72 -14.63
C ILE A 361 5.76 5.00 -13.18
N ASP A 362 6.73 5.88 -12.96
CA ASP A 362 7.26 6.24 -11.65
C ASP A 362 6.71 7.58 -11.19
N GLY A 363 6.00 7.58 -10.05
CA GLY A 363 5.70 8.79 -9.29
C GLY A 363 6.93 9.22 -8.49
N MET A 364 7.51 10.35 -8.85
CA MET A 364 8.72 10.92 -8.27
C MET A 364 8.35 12.10 -7.37
N ARG A 365 9.01 12.22 -6.21
CA ARG A 365 8.81 13.36 -5.31
C ARG A 365 9.65 14.55 -5.79
N GLY A 366 8.99 15.67 -6.09
CA GLY A 366 9.61 16.98 -6.29
C GLY A 366 9.67 17.80 -4.99
N PRO A 367 10.03 19.09 -5.06
CA PRO A 367 10.17 19.95 -3.88
C PRO A 367 8.86 20.20 -3.14
N SER A 368 7.74 20.33 -3.88
CA SER A 368 6.41 20.59 -3.31
C SER A 368 5.28 19.78 -3.95
N SER A 369 5.56 19.00 -4.99
CA SER A 369 4.58 18.18 -5.71
C SER A 369 5.18 16.86 -6.17
N ILE A 370 4.32 15.89 -6.48
CA ILE A 370 4.71 14.68 -7.23
C ILE A 370 4.81 15.05 -8.71
N TRP A 371 5.73 14.41 -9.42
CA TRP A 371 5.84 14.43 -10.88
C TRP A 371 6.03 13.00 -11.37
N TYR A 372 5.83 12.76 -12.66
CA TYR A 372 5.81 11.42 -13.22
C TYR A 372 6.90 11.24 -14.25
N ARG A 373 7.57 10.10 -14.21
CA ARG A 373 8.53 9.67 -15.24
C ARG A 373 8.04 8.36 -15.84
N ILE A 374 8.09 8.26 -17.16
CA ILE A 374 7.81 7.02 -17.86
C ILE A 374 9.07 6.48 -18.53
N ARG A 375 9.37 5.20 -18.24
CA ARG A 375 10.44 4.42 -18.85
C ARG A 375 9.86 3.16 -19.47
N LEU A 376 10.50 2.66 -20.52
CA LEU A 376 10.18 1.38 -21.14
C LEU A 376 11.35 0.42 -20.94
N ASN A 377 11.06 -0.79 -20.49
CA ASN A 377 12.00 -1.89 -20.47
C ASN A 377 11.90 -2.70 -21.75
N LEU A 378 12.90 -2.62 -22.62
CA LEU A 378 12.87 -3.28 -23.93
C LEU A 378 13.32 -4.75 -23.86
N GLN A 379 13.21 -5.40 -22.70
CA GLN A 379 13.70 -6.77 -22.49
C GLN A 379 13.02 -7.78 -23.41
N HIS A 380 11.71 -7.65 -23.62
CA HIS A 380 10.91 -8.50 -24.50
C HIS A 380 11.04 -8.12 -25.98
N ILE A 381 11.76 -7.03 -26.29
CA ILE A 381 11.99 -6.60 -27.67
C ILE A 381 13.29 -7.24 -28.17
N PRO A 382 13.27 -7.90 -29.34
CA PRO A 382 14.49 -8.44 -29.95
C PRO A 382 15.57 -7.36 -30.09
N PRO A 383 16.85 -7.63 -29.74
CA PRO A 383 17.90 -6.62 -29.70
C PRO A 383 18.02 -5.74 -30.95
N GLU A 384 17.82 -6.34 -32.13
CA GLU A 384 17.88 -5.68 -33.44
C GLU A 384 16.68 -4.76 -33.74
N GLN A 385 15.60 -4.88 -32.97
CA GLN A 385 14.38 -4.07 -33.10
C GLN A 385 14.25 -3.01 -31.99
N ARG A 386 15.20 -2.97 -31.06
CA ARG A 386 15.15 -2.02 -29.93
C ARG A 386 15.39 -0.60 -30.43
N PRO A 387 14.45 0.34 -30.24
CA PRO A 387 14.69 1.73 -30.57
C PRO A 387 15.75 2.30 -29.61
N PRO A 388 16.61 3.22 -30.09
CA PRO A 388 17.54 3.92 -29.22
C PRO A 388 16.78 4.89 -28.28
N GLN A 389 17.49 5.45 -27.31
CA GLN A 389 16.98 6.60 -26.56
C GLN A 389 16.76 7.78 -27.51
N GLU A 390 15.53 8.29 -27.55
CA GLU A 390 15.14 9.50 -28.29
C GLU A 390 15.01 10.71 -27.36
N ASP A 391 14.77 11.90 -27.92
CA ASP A 391 14.35 13.05 -27.13
C ASP A 391 13.02 12.77 -26.42
N LEU A 392 12.91 13.27 -25.18
CA LEU A 392 11.71 13.07 -24.38
C LEU A 392 10.52 13.78 -25.02
N ILE A 393 9.39 13.08 -25.11
CA ILE A 393 8.14 13.64 -25.64
C ILE A 393 7.65 14.82 -24.78
N ALA A 394 7.94 14.76 -23.48
CA ALA A 394 7.83 15.88 -22.55
C ALA A 394 8.98 15.81 -21.54
N ASP A 395 9.61 16.95 -21.24
CA ASP A 395 10.69 17.04 -20.25
C ASP A 395 10.34 18.05 -19.16
N TYR A 396 9.30 17.72 -18.39
CA TYR A 396 8.96 18.49 -17.20
C TYR A 396 10.02 18.28 -16.11
N SER A 397 10.55 19.39 -15.59
CA SER A 397 11.35 19.40 -14.36
C SER A 397 10.61 20.17 -13.27
N PRO A 398 10.34 19.55 -12.10
CA PRO A 398 9.72 20.25 -10.97
C PRO A 398 10.69 21.23 -10.28
N TRP A 399 11.94 21.31 -10.76
CA TRP A 399 13.01 22.14 -10.23
C TRP A 399 13.25 23.41 -11.04
N THR A 400 12.59 23.54 -12.20
CA THR A 400 12.64 24.76 -13.01
C THR A 400 12.06 25.90 -12.16
N ASN A 401 12.93 26.80 -11.69
CA ASN A 401 12.67 27.92 -10.75
C ASN A 401 12.69 27.59 -9.25
N TYR A 402 13.18 26.41 -8.83
CA TYR A 402 13.39 26.13 -7.41
C TYR A 402 14.76 26.64 -6.94
N ALA A 403 14.77 27.57 -5.97
CA ALA A 403 15.99 28.15 -5.39
C ALA A 403 16.31 27.64 -3.97
N GLY A 404 15.66 26.56 -3.52
CA GLY A 404 15.84 26.02 -2.17
C GLY A 404 16.97 25.00 -2.05
N PRO A 405 17.29 24.55 -0.81
CA PRO A 405 18.44 23.67 -0.54
C PRO A 405 18.28 22.23 -1.05
N GLN A 406 17.12 21.86 -1.60
CA GLN A 406 16.79 20.50 -2.05
C GLN A 406 17.10 20.24 -3.54
N LEU A 407 17.83 21.13 -4.21
CA LEU A 407 18.23 20.92 -5.60
C LEU A 407 18.94 19.56 -5.75
N PRO A 408 18.46 18.64 -6.59
CA PRO A 408 19.22 17.44 -6.91
C PRO A 408 20.44 17.86 -7.74
N GLY A 409 21.63 17.65 -7.19
CA GLY A 409 22.90 17.83 -7.89
C GLY A 409 23.18 16.74 -8.91
#